data_AF-A0A820CPG1-F1
#
_entry.id   AF-A0A820CPG1-F1
#
_cell.length_a   1.000
_cell.length_b   1.000
_cell.length_c   1.000
_cell.angle_alpha   90.00
_cell.angle_beta   90.00
_cell.angle_gamma   90.00
#
_symmetry.space_group_name_H-M   'P 1'
#
loop_
_entity.id
_entity.type
_entity.pdbx_description
1 polymer ?
#
loop_
_entity_poly.entity_id
_entity_poly.type
_entity_poly.pdbx_seq_one_letter_code
_entity_poly.pdbx_strand_id
1 'polypeptide(L)'
;GDNSVRTILEELFRDTLVTSLANHLTSENDMRSRYKRKKADIEQTFNRAIVELQERKLPKEQYKRELEEKTDQFRQEINGLDEEIRNVQILFIEAYKNHLIEHVSNFGAVSTQVRVTLWKDDHLYMNRDGQYLLKLMRPEDQMTVLLSALDELLTLKSDKISKLGDVVFFTCINPFNDLSEQAVIRQLRRMDTDDDHDNNNDLLTVSRNCRPILEHKLLRGTLVVIHGDILLESEVPKQCFIQTYNENPNQEHLVDYFECKQCVRNGQPLRWICQSCASVCHK
;
A
#
# COMPACT_ATOMS: atom_id res chain seq x y z
N GLY A 1 -37.12 7.15 8.66
CA GLY A 1 -36.88 8.59 8.87
C GLY A 1 -35.42 8.92 8.64
N ASP A 2 -34.52 8.38 9.47
CA ASP A 2 -33.09 8.78 9.50
C ASP A 2 -32.25 8.47 8.25
N ASN A 3 -32.50 7.36 7.53
CA ASN A 3 -31.68 7.01 6.36
C ASN A 3 -31.87 7.98 5.18
N SER A 4 -33.02 8.63 5.05
CA SER A 4 -33.29 9.56 3.95
C SER A 4 -32.54 10.88 4.11
N VAL A 5 -32.51 11.44 5.32
CA VAL A 5 -31.80 12.71 5.61
C VAL A 5 -30.30 12.51 5.49
N ARG A 6 -29.78 11.36 5.96
CA ARG A 6 -28.37 11.01 5.84
C ARG A 6 -27.92 10.85 4.38
N THR A 7 -28.73 10.20 3.55
CA THR A 7 -28.42 10.02 2.11
C THR A 7 -28.40 11.37 1.38
N ILE A 8 -29.35 12.26 1.67
CA ILE A 8 -29.40 13.61 1.07
C ILE A 8 -28.18 14.44 1.49
N LEU A 9 -27.78 14.39 2.76
CA LEU A 9 -26.57 15.07 3.23
C LEU A 9 -25.31 14.51 2.56
N GLU A 10 -25.18 13.19 2.45
CA GLU A 10 -24.05 12.54 1.78
C GLU A 10 -23.95 12.94 0.30
N GLU A 11 -25.08 13.07 -0.39
CA GLU A 11 -25.16 13.51 -1.79
C GLU A 11 -24.77 14.99 -1.92
N LEU A 12 -25.26 15.85 -1.02
CA LEU A 12 -24.93 17.27 -0.99
C LEU A 12 -23.45 17.52 -0.66
N PHE A 13 -22.87 16.75 0.26
CA PHE A 13 -21.44 16.78 0.56
C PHE A 13 -20.61 16.33 -0.64
N ARG A 14 -21.02 15.26 -1.32
CA ARG A 14 -20.35 14.75 -2.51
C ARG A 14 -20.34 15.80 -3.62
N ASP A 15 -21.48 16.42 -3.91
CA ASP A 15 -21.60 17.45 -4.94
C ASP A 15 -20.78 18.69 -4.62
N THR A 16 -20.77 19.11 -3.35
CA THR A 16 -19.97 20.25 -2.90
C THR A 16 -18.46 19.97 -3.03
N LEU A 17 -18.03 18.75 -2.66
CA LEU A 17 -16.62 18.33 -2.79
C LEU A 17 -16.20 18.20 -4.26
N VAL A 18 -17.05 17.62 -5.11
CA VAL A 18 -16.79 17.50 -6.56
C VAL A 18 -16.69 18.88 -7.19
N THR A 19 -17.58 19.80 -6.85
CA THR A 19 -17.57 21.18 -7.35
C THR A 19 -16.33 21.94 -6.87
N SER A 20 -16.00 21.83 -5.59
CA SER A 20 -14.79 22.42 -5.01
C SER A 20 -13.54 21.89 -5.70
N LEU A 21 -13.41 20.57 -5.83
CA LEU A 21 -12.28 19.93 -6.54
C LEU A 21 -12.21 20.37 -8.00
N ALA A 22 -13.33 20.44 -8.71
CA ALA A 22 -13.37 20.89 -10.09
C ALA A 22 -12.91 22.36 -10.24
N ASN A 23 -13.34 23.24 -9.33
CA ASN A 23 -12.89 24.63 -9.29
C ASN A 23 -11.39 24.72 -9.00
N HIS A 24 -10.89 23.92 -8.06
CA HIS A 24 -9.47 23.85 -7.74
C HIS A 24 -8.65 23.34 -8.95
N LEU A 25 -9.08 22.26 -9.61
CA LEU A 25 -8.42 21.73 -10.79
C LEU A 25 -8.42 22.75 -11.95
N THR A 26 -9.52 23.48 -12.12
CA THR A 26 -9.62 24.56 -13.12
C THR A 26 -8.62 25.67 -12.82
N SER A 27 -8.52 26.10 -11.56
CA SER A 27 -7.54 27.09 -11.12
C SER A 27 -6.10 26.63 -11.32
N GLU A 28 -5.78 25.37 -11.03
CA GLU A 28 -4.46 24.78 -11.30
C GLU A 28 -4.12 24.80 -12.80
N ASN A 29 -5.07 24.39 -13.64
CA ASN A 29 -4.91 24.39 -15.10
C ASN A 29 -4.70 25.80 -15.65
N ASP A 30 -5.40 26.79 -15.11
CA ASP A 30 -5.22 28.20 -15.45
C ASP A 30 -3.82 28.69 -15.07
N MET A 31 -3.34 28.35 -13.87
CA MET A 31 -1.99 28.69 -13.42
C MET A 31 -0.91 28.07 -14.32
N ARG A 32 -1.03 26.77 -14.63
CA ARG A 32 -0.13 26.08 -15.57
C ARG A 32 -0.15 26.73 -16.95
N SER A 33 -1.32 27.12 -17.43
CA SER A 33 -1.48 27.77 -18.73
C SER A 33 -0.87 29.18 -18.77
N ARG A 34 -0.95 29.94 -17.67
CA ARG A 34 -0.28 31.24 -17.54
C ARG A 34 1.24 31.09 -17.49
N TYR A 35 1.75 30.11 -16.76
CA TYR A 35 3.17 29.79 -16.71
C TYR A 35 3.72 29.43 -18.09
N LYS A 36 3.05 28.50 -18.80
CA LYS A 36 3.45 28.11 -20.17
C LYS A 36 3.51 29.32 -21.11
N ARG A 37 2.52 30.21 -21.03
CA ARG A 37 2.48 31.45 -21.82
C ARG A 37 3.64 32.38 -21.49
N LYS A 38 3.88 32.66 -20.20
CA LYS A 38 5.01 33.50 -19.78
C LYS A 38 6.35 32.91 -20.20
N LYS A 39 6.56 31.60 -20.03
CA LYS A 39 7.77 30.93 -20.46
C LYS A 39 8.02 31.07 -21.96
N ALA A 40 6.99 30.84 -22.77
CA ALA A 40 7.08 31.01 -24.23
C ALA A 40 7.39 32.46 -24.64
N ASP A 41 6.86 33.45 -23.92
CA ASP A 41 7.11 34.87 -24.18
C ASP A 41 8.58 35.25 -23.87
N ILE A 42 9.13 34.73 -22.76
CA ILE A 42 10.55 34.90 -22.40
C ILE A 42 11.44 34.23 -23.46
N GLU A 43 11.11 32.99 -23.88
CA GLU A 43 11.84 32.28 -24.95
C GLU A 43 11.80 33.05 -26.27
N GLN A 44 10.65 33.62 -26.64
CA GLN A 44 10.52 34.43 -27.83
C GLN A 44 11.36 35.71 -27.75
N THR A 45 11.36 36.38 -26.59
CA THR A 45 12.14 37.60 -26.35
C THR A 45 13.64 37.32 -26.43
N PHE A 46 14.09 36.20 -25.86
CA PHE A 46 15.48 35.75 -25.95
C PHE A 46 15.89 35.44 -27.39
N ASN A 47 15.06 34.74 -28.16
CA ASN A 47 15.34 34.45 -29.56
C ASN A 47 15.44 35.73 -30.40
N ARG A 48 14.58 36.72 -30.17
CA ARG A 48 14.69 38.04 -30.82
C ARG A 48 16.00 38.73 -30.46
N ALA A 49 16.37 38.72 -29.18
CA ALA A 49 17.63 39.32 -28.72
C ALA A 49 18.87 38.65 -29.35
N ILE A 50 18.85 37.33 -29.57
CA ILE A 50 19.92 36.62 -30.28
C ILE A 50 20.02 37.08 -31.73
N VAL A 51 18.89 37.21 -32.44
CA VAL A 51 18.87 37.66 -33.83
C VAL A 51 19.41 39.08 -33.95
N GLU A 52 18.96 39.99 -33.08
CA GLU A 52 19.46 41.38 -33.03
C GLU A 52 20.98 41.45 -32.74
N LEU A 53 21.48 40.58 -31.84
CA LEU A 53 22.91 40.47 -31.56
C LEU A 53 23.71 39.97 -32.77
N GLN A 54 23.16 39.05 -33.55
CA GLN A 54 23.82 38.54 -34.77
C GLN A 54 23.88 39.60 -35.87
N GLU A 55 22.84 40.44 -36.00
CA GLU A 55 22.78 41.51 -37.01
C GLU A 55 23.77 42.66 -36.76
N ARG A 56 24.16 42.88 -35.50
CA ARG A 56 25.08 43.96 -35.09
C ARG A 56 26.52 43.82 -35.58
N LYS A 57 26.91 42.67 -36.15
CA LYS A 57 28.27 42.38 -36.69
C LYS A 57 29.40 42.77 -35.73
N LEU A 58 29.22 42.46 -34.45
CA LEU A 58 30.19 42.79 -33.40
C LEU A 58 31.51 41.99 -33.55
N PRO A 59 32.63 42.51 -33.03
CA PRO A 59 33.85 41.73 -32.84
C PRO A 59 33.57 40.47 -32.01
N LYS A 60 34.22 39.35 -32.35
CA LYS A 60 33.95 38.02 -31.77
C LYS A 60 33.90 38.01 -30.23
N GLU A 61 34.83 38.70 -29.58
CA GLU A 61 34.88 38.73 -28.11
C GLU A 61 33.80 39.61 -27.47
N GLN A 62 33.35 40.65 -28.16
CA GLN A 62 32.25 41.47 -27.68
C GLN A 62 30.91 40.74 -27.86
N TYR A 63 30.72 40.08 -29.01
CA TYR A 63 29.57 39.22 -29.25
C TYR A 63 29.44 38.13 -28.18
N LYS A 64 30.56 37.47 -27.84
CA LYS A 64 30.57 36.41 -26.83
C LYS A 64 30.12 36.91 -25.45
N ARG A 65 30.62 38.06 -25.01
CA ARG A 65 30.23 38.65 -23.71
C ARG A 65 28.75 39.04 -23.68
N GLU A 66 28.26 39.72 -24.72
CA GLU A 66 26.85 40.13 -24.78
C GLU A 66 25.91 38.92 -24.86
N LEU A 67 26.32 37.85 -25.55
CA LEU A 67 25.57 36.59 -25.60
C LEU A 67 25.53 35.89 -24.23
N GLU A 68 26.66 35.83 -23.52
CA GLU A 68 26.73 35.27 -22.16
C GLU A 68 25.83 36.07 -21.21
N GLU A 69 25.91 37.39 -21.23
CA GLU A 69 25.05 38.26 -20.41
C GLU A 69 23.56 38.05 -20.69
N LYS A 70 23.16 37.96 -21.96
CA LYS A 70 21.77 37.68 -22.34
C LYS A 70 21.31 36.27 -21.93
N THR A 71 22.20 35.29 -22.03
CA THR A 71 21.91 33.92 -21.61
C THR A 71 21.71 33.84 -20.10
N ASP A 72 22.52 34.57 -19.33
CA ASP A 72 22.40 34.62 -17.87
C ASP A 72 21.13 35.37 -17.44
N GLN A 73 20.79 36.49 -18.08
CA GLN A 73 19.52 37.20 -17.86
C GLN A 73 18.32 36.27 -18.09
N PHE A 74 18.29 35.57 -19.22
CA PHE A 74 17.23 34.61 -19.55
C PHE A 74 17.13 33.49 -18.52
N ARG A 75 18.26 32.93 -18.09
CA ARG A 75 18.30 31.88 -17.08
C ARG A 75 17.75 32.35 -15.74
N GLN A 76 18.08 33.57 -15.32
CA GLN A 76 17.56 34.16 -14.09
C GLN A 76 16.04 34.36 -14.14
N GLU A 77 15.51 34.86 -15.25
CA GLU A 77 14.05 35.04 -15.43
C GLU A 77 13.29 33.71 -15.40
N ILE A 78 13.80 32.67 -16.06
CA ILE A 78 13.19 31.32 -16.02
C ILE A 78 13.23 30.74 -14.61
N ASN A 79 14.36 30.84 -13.91
CA ASN A 79 14.48 30.35 -12.55
C ASN A 79 13.53 31.08 -11.59
N GLY A 80 13.37 32.40 -11.73
CA GLY A 80 12.42 33.18 -10.95
C GLY A 80 10.98 32.74 -11.22
N LEU A 81 10.62 32.52 -12.48
CA LEU A 81 9.28 32.02 -12.84
C LEU A 81 9.02 30.61 -12.29
N ASP A 82 10.02 29.74 -12.28
CA ASP A 82 9.95 28.39 -11.72
C ASP A 82 9.79 28.40 -10.19
N GLU A 83 10.40 29.38 -9.52
CA GLU A 83 10.22 29.59 -8.08
C GLU A 83 8.83 30.15 -7.76
N GLU A 84 8.35 31.15 -8.52
CA GLU A 84 7.01 31.71 -8.37
C GLU A 84 5.93 30.63 -8.48
N ILE A 85 5.99 29.76 -9.51
CA ILE A 85 4.97 28.73 -9.68
C ILE A 85 5.01 27.69 -8.56
N ARG A 86 6.20 27.33 -8.06
CA ARG A 86 6.33 26.43 -6.91
C ARG A 86 5.69 27.04 -5.67
N ASN A 87 5.96 28.31 -5.39
CA ASN A 87 5.39 29.02 -4.25
C ASN A 87 3.85 29.08 -4.35
N VAL A 88 3.33 29.39 -5.54
CA VAL A 88 1.88 29.42 -5.78
C VAL A 88 1.26 28.03 -5.63
N GLN A 89 1.91 26.96 -6.10
CA GLN A 89 1.44 25.59 -5.91
C GLN A 89 1.38 25.19 -4.43
N ILE A 90 2.39 25.57 -3.63
CA ILE A 90 2.39 25.33 -2.19
C ILE A 90 1.22 26.03 -1.52
N LEU A 91 1.06 27.33 -1.77
CA LEU A 91 -0.05 28.13 -1.22
C LEU A 91 -1.41 27.55 -1.61
N PHE A 92 -1.53 27.05 -2.85
CA PHE A 92 -2.74 26.42 -3.34
C PHE A 92 -3.06 25.11 -2.61
N ILE A 93 -2.06 24.25 -2.41
CA ILE A 93 -2.20 23.00 -1.65
C ILE A 93 -2.59 23.29 -0.21
N GLU A 94 -1.94 24.28 0.42
CA GLU A 94 -2.23 24.68 1.79
C GLU A 94 -3.65 25.24 1.93
N ALA A 95 -4.08 26.10 1.00
CA ALA A 95 -5.44 26.64 0.98
C ALA A 95 -6.50 25.53 0.81
N TYR A 96 -6.27 24.58 -0.09
CA TYR A 96 -7.20 23.45 -0.26
C TYR A 96 -7.22 22.53 0.97
N LYS A 97 -6.05 22.25 1.56
CA LYS A 97 -5.94 21.49 2.79
C LYS A 97 -6.70 22.17 3.94
N ASN A 98 -6.55 23.48 4.11
CA ASN A 98 -7.28 24.24 5.13
C ASN A 98 -8.78 24.23 4.87
N HIS A 99 -9.21 24.41 3.61
CA HIS A 99 -10.61 24.28 3.23
C HIS A 99 -11.19 22.91 3.59
N LEU A 100 -10.45 21.83 3.30
CA LEU A 100 -10.83 20.46 3.68
C LEU A 100 -10.91 20.31 5.21
N ILE A 101 -9.95 20.84 5.97
CA ILE A 101 -9.97 20.78 7.44
C ILE A 101 -11.17 21.52 8.03
N GLU A 102 -11.48 22.71 7.50
CA GLU A 102 -12.55 23.58 8.00
C GLU A 102 -13.95 23.06 7.65
N HIS A 103 -14.13 22.51 6.44
CA HIS A 103 -15.47 22.20 5.90
C HIS A 103 -15.77 20.69 5.86
N VAL A 104 -14.75 19.84 5.88
CA VAL A 104 -14.88 18.38 5.98
C VAL A 104 -14.52 17.99 7.41
N SER A 105 -15.38 18.34 8.35
CA SER A 105 -15.20 18.01 9.76
C SER A 105 -14.94 16.49 9.91
N ASN A 106 -13.72 16.13 10.34
CA ASN A 106 -13.23 14.77 10.55
C ASN A 106 -13.36 13.80 9.35
N PHE A 107 -12.25 13.60 8.62
CA PHE A 107 -12.06 12.42 7.76
C PHE A 107 -12.34 11.08 8.49
N GLY A 108 -12.27 11.05 9.83
CA GLY A 108 -12.69 9.90 10.64
C GLY A 108 -14.15 9.48 10.49
N ALA A 109 -15.03 10.36 10.00
CA ALA A 109 -16.43 10.03 9.70
C ALA A 109 -16.59 9.18 8.41
N VAL A 110 -15.60 9.21 7.51
CA VAL A 110 -15.57 8.40 6.26
C VAL A 110 -14.74 7.14 6.46
N SER A 111 -14.92 6.51 7.62
CA SER A 111 -14.26 5.26 7.92
C SER A 111 -14.98 4.10 7.22
N THR A 112 -14.21 3.18 6.66
CA THR A 112 -14.71 2.03 5.93
C THR A 112 -14.48 0.77 6.76
N GLN A 113 -15.55 0.03 7.04
CA GLN A 113 -15.44 -1.27 7.69
C GLN A 113 -15.05 -2.33 6.64
N VAL A 114 -13.95 -3.03 6.86
CA VAL A 114 -13.42 -4.10 6.02
C VAL A 114 -13.44 -5.43 6.77
N ARG A 115 -13.44 -6.54 6.03
CA ARG A 115 -13.23 -7.89 6.55
C ARG A 115 -11.77 -8.27 6.36
N VAL A 116 -11.14 -8.86 7.37
CA VAL A 116 -9.72 -9.21 7.36
C VAL A 116 -9.56 -10.70 7.62
N THR A 117 -8.68 -11.35 6.86
CA THR A 117 -8.34 -12.77 7.02
C THR A 117 -6.88 -13.04 6.64
N LEU A 118 -6.35 -14.16 7.12
CA LEU A 118 -5.10 -14.75 6.67
C LEU A 118 -5.41 -15.83 5.64
N TRP A 119 -4.66 -15.85 4.54
CA TRP A 119 -4.56 -17.03 3.71
C TRP A 119 -3.21 -17.71 3.95
N LYS A 120 -3.26 -18.98 4.33
CA LYS A 120 -2.09 -19.81 4.54
C LYS A 120 -2.44 -21.30 4.42
N ASP A 121 -1.54 -22.08 3.80
CA ASP A 121 -1.71 -23.53 3.59
C ASP A 121 -3.07 -23.88 2.96
N ASP A 122 -3.47 -23.12 1.93
CA ASP A 122 -4.74 -23.27 1.23
C ASP A 122 -6.00 -23.06 2.07
N HIS A 123 -5.88 -22.38 3.21
CA HIS A 123 -6.97 -22.11 4.13
C HIS A 123 -7.11 -20.61 4.41
N LEU A 124 -8.36 -20.13 4.40
CA LEU A 124 -8.71 -18.80 4.91
C LEU A 124 -9.06 -18.89 6.39
N TYR A 125 -8.41 -18.07 7.20
CA TYR A 125 -8.61 -18.07 8.64
C TYR A 125 -9.87 -17.26 8.97
N MET A 126 -10.82 -17.92 9.63
CA MET A 126 -12.03 -17.30 10.19
C MET A 126 -12.01 -17.43 11.70
N ASN A 127 -12.78 -16.61 12.40
CA ASN A 127 -12.97 -16.75 13.84
C ASN A 127 -13.71 -18.07 14.20
N ARG A 128 -14.01 -18.28 15.49
CA ARG A 128 -14.70 -19.50 15.96
C ARG A 128 -16.11 -19.66 15.41
N ASP A 129 -16.75 -18.55 15.03
CA ASP A 129 -18.11 -18.51 14.49
C ASP A 129 -18.14 -18.61 12.96
N GLY A 130 -16.99 -18.87 12.32
CA GLY A 130 -16.90 -18.94 10.85
C GLY A 130 -17.01 -17.57 10.18
N GLN A 131 -16.65 -16.48 10.87
CA GLN A 131 -16.69 -15.13 10.34
C GLN A 131 -15.29 -14.52 10.21
N TYR A 132 -15.11 -13.66 9.22
CA TYR A 132 -13.91 -12.84 9.08
C TYR A 132 -13.91 -11.71 10.11
N LEU A 133 -12.73 -11.27 10.53
CA LEU A 133 -12.63 -10.20 11.51
C LEU A 133 -12.98 -8.87 10.85
N LEU A 134 -13.79 -8.04 11.52
CA LEU A 134 -14.16 -6.72 11.02
C LEU A 134 -13.19 -5.66 11.58
N LYS A 135 -12.59 -4.87 10.69
CA LYS A 135 -11.74 -3.74 11.07
C LYS A 135 -12.26 -2.46 10.45
N LEU A 136 -12.26 -1.39 11.23
CA LEU A 136 -12.55 -0.05 10.74
C LEU A 136 -11.26 0.58 10.22
N MET A 137 -11.27 1.03 8.97
CA MET A 137 -10.16 1.78 8.36
C MET A 137 -10.56 3.23 8.15
N ARG A 138 -9.66 4.16 8.45
CA ARG A 138 -9.78 5.58 8.15
C ARG A 138 -9.08 5.93 6.84
N PRO A 139 -9.43 7.05 6.18
CA PRO A 139 -8.80 7.43 4.92
C PRO A 139 -7.26 7.52 4.98
N GLU A 140 -6.72 7.97 6.11
CA GLU A 140 -5.29 8.11 6.35
C GLU A 140 -4.57 6.78 6.66
N ASP A 141 -5.31 5.73 7.01
CA ASP A 141 -4.74 4.45 7.43
C ASP A 141 -4.04 3.73 6.27
N GLN A 142 -2.90 3.13 6.58
CA GLN A 142 -2.19 2.24 5.68
C GLN A 142 -2.63 0.78 5.88
N MET A 143 -2.36 -0.08 4.90
CA MET A 143 -2.66 -1.53 5.00
C MET A 143 -2.02 -2.19 6.22
N THR A 144 -0.88 -1.69 6.71
CA THR A 144 -0.22 -2.15 7.94
C THR A 144 -1.13 -2.11 9.18
N VAL A 145 -2.12 -1.22 9.25
CA VAL A 145 -3.09 -1.16 10.35
C VAL A 145 -3.87 -2.47 10.48
N LEU A 146 -4.09 -3.18 9.37
CA LEU A 146 -4.80 -4.45 9.35
C LEU A 146 -4.01 -5.61 9.98
N LEU A 147 -2.69 -5.46 10.19
CA LEU A 147 -1.90 -6.46 10.91
C LEU A 147 -2.33 -6.59 12.37
N SER A 148 -2.83 -5.52 12.99
CA SER A 148 -3.44 -5.60 14.33
C SER A 148 -4.69 -6.47 14.35
N ALA A 149 -5.52 -6.34 13.31
CA ALA A 149 -6.72 -7.17 13.14
C ALA A 149 -6.33 -8.64 12.88
N LEU A 150 -5.27 -8.88 12.12
CA LEU A 150 -4.74 -10.22 11.91
C LEU A 150 -4.26 -10.85 13.23
N ASP A 151 -3.52 -10.12 14.06
CA ASP A 151 -3.04 -10.61 15.37
C ASP A 151 -4.21 -10.93 16.33
N GLU A 152 -5.27 -10.11 16.31
CA GLU A 152 -6.51 -10.39 17.04
C GLU A 152 -7.17 -11.70 16.58
N LEU A 153 -7.31 -11.90 15.25
CA LEU A 153 -7.87 -13.12 14.66
C LEU A 153 -7.07 -14.37 15.07
N LEU A 154 -5.75 -14.28 15.01
CA LEU A 154 -4.82 -15.36 15.32
C LEU A 154 -4.75 -15.67 16.83
N THR A 155 -4.86 -14.65 17.67
CA THR A 155 -5.00 -14.82 19.12
C THR A 155 -6.27 -15.58 19.49
N LEU A 156 -7.40 -15.32 18.81
CA LEU A 156 -8.66 -16.08 19.01
C LEU A 156 -8.53 -17.57 18.65
N LYS A 157 -7.60 -17.89 17.74
CA LYS A 157 -7.23 -19.26 17.35
C LYS A 157 -6.11 -19.87 18.19
N SER A 158 -5.56 -19.11 19.15
CA SER A 158 -4.42 -19.53 19.97
C SER A 158 -3.17 -19.88 19.14
N ASP A 159 -2.97 -19.16 18.03
CA ASP A 159 -1.86 -19.38 17.12
C ASP A 159 -1.34 -18.05 16.58
N LYS A 160 -0.44 -17.40 17.33
CA LYS A 160 0.03 -16.03 17.04
C LYS A 160 1.05 -16.00 15.91
N ILE A 161 1.31 -14.80 15.39
CA ILE A 161 2.42 -14.57 14.47
C ILE A 161 3.73 -14.66 15.25
N SER A 162 4.58 -15.64 14.92
CA SER A 162 5.94 -15.75 15.45
C SER A 162 6.92 -14.84 14.71
N LYS A 163 6.83 -14.79 13.38
CA LYS A 163 7.69 -13.95 12.53
C LYS A 163 6.94 -13.47 11.30
N LEU A 164 6.98 -12.16 11.06
CA LEU A 164 6.56 -11.57 9.79
C LEU A 164 7.79 -11.45 8.89
N GLY A 165 7.74 -12.07 7.71
CA GLY A 165 8.79 -11.98 6.69
C GLY A 165 8.72 -10.68 5.91
N ASP A 166 9.62 -10.55 4.94
CA ASP A 166 9.77 -9.34 4.12
C ASP A 166 8.68 -9.25 3.06
N VAL A 167 8.21 -10.40 2.57
CA VAL A 167 7.20 -10.50 1.52
C VAL A 167 5.84 -10.76 2.16
N VAL A 168 5.02 -9.71 2.31
CA VAL A 168 3.59 -9.86 2.69
C VAL A 168 2.76 -8.98 1.80
N PHE A 169 1.71 -9.59 1.25
CA PHE A 169 0.78 -8.99 0.32
C PHE A 169 -0.58 -8.78 0.96
N PHE A 170 -1.32 -7.83 0.41
CA PHE A 170 -2.69 -7.55 0.79
C PHE A 170 -3.55 -7.58 -0.46
N THR A 171 -4.40 -8.58 -0.58
CA THR A 171 -5.30 -8.73 -1.72
C THR A 171 -6.72 -8.34 -1.30
N CYS A 172 -7.25 -7.32 -1.95
CA CYS A 172 -8.57 -6.75 -1.71
C CYS A 172 -9.59 -7.35 -2.69
N ILE A 173 -10.69 -7.86 -2.15
CA ILE A 173 -11.79 -8.48 -2.89
C ILE A 173 -13.06 -7.67 -2.65
N ASN A 174 -13.60 -7.10 -3.72
CA ASN A 174 -14.77 -6.23 -3.67
C ASN A 174 -15.98 -6.97 -3.05
N PRO A 175 -16.77 -6.35 -2.15
CA PRO A 175 -17.95 -6.97 -1.55
C PRO A 175 -19.03 -7.39 -2.57
N PHE A 176 -19.08 -6.76 -3.74
CA PHE A 176 -20.03 -7.10 -4.81
C PHE A 176 -19.52 -8.20 -5.74
N ASN A 177 -18.36 -8.76 -5.44
CA ASN A 177 -17.81 -9.84 -6.24
C ASN A 177 -18.44 -11.16 -5.78
N ASP A 178 -19.10 -11.87 -6.69
CA ASP A 178 -19.77 -13.15 -6.43
C ASP A 178 -18.78 -14.34 -6.34
N LEU A 179 -17.54 -14.08 -5.95
CA LEU A 179 -16.51 -15.10 -5.83
C LEU A 179 -16.81 -15.99 -4.62
N SER A 180 -17.01 -17.28 -4.89
CA SER A 180 -17.03 -18.30 -3.84
C SER A 180 -15.67 -18.38 -3.16
N GLU A 181 -15.64 -18.86 -1.91
CA GLU A 181 -14.39 -19.08 -1.17
C GLU A 181 -13.38 -19.93 -1.96
N GLN A 182 -13.87 -20.97 -2.64
CA GLN A 182 -13.04 -21.81 -3.51
C GLN A 182 -12.53 -21.07 -4.75
N ALA A 183 -13.25 -20.06 -5.25
CA ALA A 183 -12.74 -19.21 -6.33
C ALA A 183 -11.62 -18.29 -5.83
N VAL A 184 -11.78 -17.71 -4.64
CA VAL A 184 -10.74 -16.90 -3.98
C VAL A 184 -9.47 -17.72 -3.75
N ILE A 185 -9.57 -18.90 -3.14
CA ILE A 185 -8.41 -19.78 -2.89
C ILE A 185 -7.73 -20.18 -4.21
N ARG A 186 -8.51 -20.51 -5.25
CA ARG A 186 -7.93 -20.84 -6.58
C ARG A 186 -7.17 -19.67 -7.19
N GLN A 187 -7.64 -18.44 -7.01
CA GLN A 187 -6.95 -17.26 -7.53
C GLN A 187 -5.69 -16.94 -6.72
N LEU A 188 -5.74 -17.06 -5.40
CA LEU A 188 -4.58 -16.88 -4.53
C LEU A 188 -3.47 -17.89 -4.85
N ARG A 189 -3.82 -19.16 -5.09
CA ARG A 189 -2.85 -20.18 -5.55
C ARG A 189 -2.16 -19.82 -6.86
N ARG A 190 -2.88 -19.20 -7.80
CA ARG A 190 -2.29 -18.74 -9.08
C ARG A 190 -1.30 -17.60 -8.85
N MET A 191 -1.59 -16.71 -7.91
CA MET A 191 -0.66 -15.62 -7.55
C MET A 191 0.63 -16.13 -6.91
N ASP A 192 0.57 -17.22 -6.14
CA ASP A 192 1.76 -17.83 -5.52
C ASP A 192 2.62 -18.67 -6.48
N THR A 193 2.11 -19.02 -7.67
CA THR A 193 2.78 -19.96 -8.59
C THR A 193 3.49 -19.30 -9.77
N ASP A 194 3.63 -17.97 -9.79
CA ASP A 194 4.32 -17.16 -10.82
C ASP A 194 3.84 -17.37 -12.29
N ASP A 195 2.88 -18.27 -12.53
CA ASP A 195 2.30 -18.56 -13.84
C ASP A 195 1.08 -17.65 -14.10
N ASP A 196 1.25 -16.76 -15.07
CA ASP A 196 0.27 -15.83 -15.66
C ASP A 196 -0.18 -14.63 -14.80
N HIS A 197 0.38 -13.46 -15.14
CA HIS A 197 -0.23 -12.14 -14.93
C HIS A 197 -1.43 -11.92 -15.85
N ASP A 198 -2.41 -12.82 -15.82
CA ASP A 198 -3.70 -12.51 -16.42
C ASP A 198 -4.42 -11.54 -15.45
N ASN A 199 -4.55 -10.29 -15.89
CA ASN A 199 -5.15 -9.17 -15.17
C ASN A 199 -6.63 -9.49 -14.86
N ASN A 200 -6.89 -10.27 -13.82
CA ASN A 200 -8.22 -10.40 -13.28
C ASN A 200 -8.58 -9.08 -12.59
N ASN A 201 -9.42 -8.28 -13.24
CA ASN A 201 -9.96 -7.00 -12.74
C ASN A 201 -10.67 -7.09 -11.37
N ASP A 202 -10.91 -8.32 -10.91
CA ASP A 202 -11.70 -8.66 -9.74
C ASP A 202 -10.91 -8.67 -8.42
N LEU A 203 -9.57 -8.65 -8.51
CA LEU A 203 -8.66 -8.71 -7.38
C LEU A 203 -7.64 -7.58 -7.45
N LEU A 204 -7.49 -6.88 -6.33
CA LEU A 204 -6.54 -5.79 -6.22
C LEU A 204 -5.50 -6.12 -5.15
N THR A 205 -4.28 -6.43 -5.56
CA THR A 205 -3.15 -6.62 -4.63
C THR A 205 -2.42 -5.29 -4.44
N VAL A 206 -2.24 -4.88 -3.19
CA VAL A 206 -1.63 -3.59 -2.81
C VAL A 206 -0.45 -3.77 -1.86
N SER A 207 0.40 -2.74 -1.80
CA SER A 207 1.56 -2.71 -0.90
C SER A 207 1.17 -2.38 0.54
N ARG A 208 2.07 -2.71 1.49
CA ARG A 208 1.94 -2.38 2.93
C ARG A 208 1.67 -0.89 3.20
N ASN A 209 2.29 -0.01 2.43
CA ASN A 209 2.26 1.43 2.66
C ASN A 209 1.11 2.13 1.92
N CYS A 210 0.33 1.37 1.13
CA CYS A 210 -0.82 1.88 0.41
C CYS A 210 -1.88 2.41 1.38
N ARG A 211 -2.50 3.54 1.04
CA ARG A 211 -3.70 4.08 1.69
C ARG A 211 -4.94 3.66 0.88
N PRO A 212 -5.55 2.50 1.18
CA PRO A 212 -6.47 1.85 0.25
C PRO A 212 -7.76 2.64 0.00
N ILE A 213 -8.24 3.40 0.99
CA ILE A 213 -9.45 4.21 0.83
C ILE A 213 -9.20 5.37 -0.15
N LEU A 214 -8.05 6.04 -0.03
CA LEU A 214 -7.71 7.20 -0.86
C LEU A 214 -7.23 6.79 -2.26
N GLU A 215 -6.38 5.77 -2.34
CA GLU A 215 -5.74 5.35 -3.58
C GLU A 215 -6.64 4.43 -4.43
N HIS A 216 -7.44 3.58 -3.79
CA HIS A 216 -8.20 2.53 -4.46
C HIS A 216 -9.70 2.52 -4.15
N LYS A 217 -10.21 3.53 -3.44
CA LYS A 217 -11.65 3.67 -3.13
C LYS A 217 -12.24 2.43 -2.48
N LEU A 218 -11.52 1.85 -1.52
CA LEU A 218 -11.92 0.63 -0.83
C LEU A 218 -13.36 0.74 -0.31
N LEU A 219 -14.20 -0.25 -0.61
CA LEU A 219 -15.62 -0.24 -0.28
C LEU A 219 -15.89 -0.92 1.06
N ARG A 220 -17.00 -0.54 1.72
CA ARG A 220 -17.45 -1.21 2.93
C ARG A 220 -17.75 -2.69 2.66
N GLY A 221 -17.24 -3.57 3.51
CA GLY A 221 -17.40 -5.01 3.39
C GLY A 221 -16.36 -5.70 2.48
N THR A 222 -15.43 -4.94 1.90
CA THR A 222 -14.27 -5.49 1.18
C THR A 222 -13.56 -6.52 2.04
N LEU A 223 -13.28 -7.69 1.47
CA LEU A 223 -12.45 -8.71 2.09
C LEU A 223 -11.00 -8.44 1.75
N VAL A 224 -10.18 -8.22 2.77
CA VAL A 224 -8.73 -8.09 2.65
C VAL A 224 -8.11 -9.40 3.11
N VAL A 225 -7.47 -10.09 2.18
CA VAL A 225 -6.71 -11.31 2.42
C VAL A 225 -5.25 -10.95 2.56
N ILE A 226 -4.67 -11.26 3.72
CA ILE A 226 -3.25 -11.07 4.00
C ILE A 226 -2.56 -12.41 3.74
N HIS A 227 -1.44 -12.40 3.01
CA HIS A 227 -0.69 -13.60 2.65
C HIS A 227 0.79 -13.32 2.36
N GLY A 228 1.58 -14.38 2.20
CA GLY A 228 3.03 -14.34 2.00
C GLY A 228 3.80 -14.98 3.15
N ASP A 229 5.00 -14.46 3.43
CA ASP A 229 5.93 -14.98 4.42
C ASP A 229 5.47 -14.65 5.86
N ILE A 230 4.51 -15.41 6.38
CA ILE A 230 3.97 -15.23 7.73
C ILE A 230 4.17 -16.53 8.49
N LEU A 231 5.06 -16.57 9.49
CA LEU A 231 5.32 -17.75 10.31
C LEU A 231 4.48 -17.67 11.60
N LEU A 232 3.67 -18.69 11.85
CA LEU A 232 2.85 -18.82 13.05
C LEU A 232 3.59 -19.58 14.16
N GLU A 233 3.21 -19.36 15.42
CA GLU A 233 3.79 -20.04 16.58
C GLU A 233 3.62 -21.57 16.51
N SER A 234 2.49 -22.06 16.00
CA SER A 234 2.22 -23.49 15.82
C SER A 234 3.21 -24.18 14.87
N GLU A 235 3.81 -23.41 13.97
CA GLU A 235 4.76 -23.88 12.97
C GLU A 235 6.20 -23.84 13.48
N VAL A 236 6.48 -23.06 14.53
CA VAL A 236 7.82 -23.05 15.13
C VAL A 236 8.11 -24.46 15.67
N PRO A 237 9.31 -25.02 15.44
CA PRO A 237 9.71 -26.27 16.05
C PRO A 237 9.48 -26.22 17.57
N LYS A 238 8.57 -27.06 18.08
CA LYS A 238 8.30 -27.12 19.51
C LYS A 238 9.55 -27.63 20.21
N GLN A 239 9.97 -26.94 21.27
CA GLN A 239 11.10 -27.35 22.08
C GLN A 239 10.79 -28.73 22.69
N CYS A 240 11.67 -29.71 22.46
CA CYS A 240 11.52 -31.03 23.06
C CYS A 240 11.75 -30.91 24.58
N PHE A 241 10.69 -31.03 25.38
CA PHE A 241 10.74 -30.86 26.84
C PHE A 241 11.54 -31.94 27.59
N ILE A 242 12.09 -32.96 26.92
CA ILE A 242 12.70 -34.12 27.60
C ILE A 242 14.23 -34.07 27.64
N GLN A 243 14.90 -33.25 26.82
CA GLN A 243 16.36 -33.14 26.86
C GLN A 243 16.79 -31.69 26.84
N THR A 244 16.90 -31.10 28.03
CA THR A 244 17.85 -30.00 28.25
C THR A 244 19.22 -30.60 27.99
N TYR A 245 19.83 -30.27 26.84
CA TYR A 245 21.20 -30.65 26.53
C TYR A 245 22.09 -30.25 27.70
N ASN A 246 22.66 -31.25 28.37
CA ASN A 246 23.56 -31.04 29.50
C ASN A 246 24.96 -31.09 28.92
N GLU A 247 25.67 -29.95 28.95
CA GLU A 247 26.98 -29.73 28.32
C GLU A 247 28.13 -30.48 29.02
N ASN A 248 27.82 -31.62 29.63
CA ASN A 248 28.81 -32.47 30.27
C ASN A 248 29.51 -33.30 29.18
N PRO A 249 30.81 -33.06 28.90
CA PRO A 249 31.50 -33.67 27.75
C PRO A 249 31.68 -35.19 27.84
N ASN A 250 31.30 -35.79 28.99
CA ASN A 250 31.54 -37.19 29.30
C ASN A 250 30.30 -38.08 29.15
N GLN A 251 29.19 -37.57 28.62
CA GLN A 251 28.02 -38.38 28.27
C GLN A 251 27.68 -38.17 26.80
N GLU A 252 28.26 -39.00 25.94
CA GLU A 252 27.76 -39.22 24.58
C GLU A 252 26.37 -39.87 24.68
N HIS A 253 25.32 -39.05 24.77
CA HIS A 253 23.96 -39.53 24.61
C HIS A 253 23.71 -39.72 23.11
N LEU A 254 23.96 -40.94 22.63
CA LEU A 254 23.48 -41.38 21.32
C LEU A 254 21.95 -41.40 21.36
N VAL A 255 21.31 -40.51 20.61
CA VAL A 255 19.85 -40.46 20.48
C VAL A 255 19.46 -40.95 19.10
N ASP A 256 18.67 -42.01 19.05
CA ASP A 256 18.08 -42.48 17.80
C ASP A 256 17.03 -41.48 17.31
N TYR A 257 17.17 -41.08 16.05
CA TYR A 257 16.21 -40.24 15.34
C TYR A 257 15.36 -41.09 14.41
N PHE A 258 14.06 -40.80 14.39
CA PHE A 258 13.04 -41.53 13.64
C PHE A 258 12.37 -40.60 12.64
N GLU A 259 11.75 -41.21 11.63
CA GLU A 259 10.90 -40.53 10.65
C GLU A 259 9.46 -40.99 10.87
N CYS A 260 8.52 -40.05 11.02
CA CYS A 260 7.09 -40.38 10.97
C CYS A 260 6.56 -40.11 9.57
N LYS A 261 6.12 -41.17 8.88
CA LYS A 261 5.51 -41.08 7.55
C LYS A 261 4.08 -40.54 7.55
N GLN A 262 3.44 -40.53 8.72
CA GLN A 262 2.04 -40.08 8.89
C GLN A 262 1.95 -38.60 9.30
N CYS A 263 2.95 -38.07 10.01
CA CYS A 263 3.07 -36.63 10.27
C CYS A 263 3.71 -35.95 9.06
N VAL A 264 3.01 -34.99 8.45
CA VAL A 264 3.50 -34.24 7.28
C VAL A 264 3.64 -32.77 7.64
N ARG A 265 4.77 -32.17 7.27
CA ARG A 265 5.02 -30.73 7.33
C ARG A 265 5.52 -30.27 5.97
N ASN A 266 4.86 -29.26 5.38
CA ASN A 266 5.17 -28.73 4.05
C ASN A 266 5.20 -29.81 2.95
N GLY A 267 4.24 -30.74 2.98
CA GLY A 267 4.17 -31.84 2.02
C GLY A 267 5.25 -32.92 2.18
N GLN A 268 6.10 -32.84 3.20
CA GLN A 268 7.13 -33.84 3.48
C GLN A 268 6.92 -34.52 4.84
N PRO A 269 7.23 -35.83 4.97
CA PRO A 269 7.15 -36.53 6.25
C PRO A 269 8.09 -35.91 7.27
N LEU A 270 7.66 -35.86 8.53
CA LEU A 270 8.41 -35.25 9.62
C LEU A 270 9.64 -36.11 9.92
N ARG A 271 10.81 -35.62 9.50
CA ARG A 271 12.12 -36.24 9.76
C ARG A 271 12.68 -35.72 11.08
N TRP A 272 13.46 -36.55 11.77
CA TRP A 272 14.20 -36.20 13.00
C TRP A 272 13.34 -36.10 14.27
N ILE A 273 12.51 -37.11 14.51
CA ILE A 273 11.76 -37.27 15.75
C ILE A 273 12.60 -38.09 16.72
N CYS A 274 12.84 -37.63 17.95
CA CYS A 274 13.53 -38.46 18.94
C CYS A 274 12.67 -39.66 19.36
N GLN A 275 13.30 -40.73 19.88
CA GLN A 275 12.61 -41.95 20.32
C GLN A 275 11.38 -41.68 21.22
N SER A 276 11.53 -40.77 22.19
CA SER A 276 10.45 -40.42 23.11
C SER A 276 9.25 -39.79 22.38
N CYS A 277 9.51 -38.86 21.46
CA CYS A 277 8.46 -38.27 20.63
C CYS A 277 7.83 -39.29 19.67
N ALA A 278 8.61 -40.23 19.13
CA ALA A 278 8.12 -41.31 18.29
C ALA A 278 7.18 -42.27 19.06
N SER A 279 7.51 -42.58 20.32
CA SER A 279 6.72 -43.49 21.17
C SER A 279 5.32 -42.99 21.57
N VAL A 280 5.08 -41.69 21.43
CA VAL A 280 3.78 -41.04 21.68
C VAL A 280 3.14 -40.47 20.41
N CYS A 281 3.85 -40.58 19.28
CA CYS A 281 3.34 -40.23 17.96
C CYS A 281 2.32 -41.30 17.55
N HIS A 282 1.04 -40.91 17.47
CA HIS A 282 -0.10 -41.76 17.10
C HIS A 282 -0.53 -42.84 18.12
N LYS A 283 -0.58 -42.51 19.41
CA LYS A 283 -1.49 -43.24 20.32
C LYS A 283 -2.95 -42.95 19.98
#